data_AF-A0A966Q4E8-F1
#
_entry.id   AF-A0A966Q4E8-F1
#
_cell.length_a   1.000
_cell.length_b   1.000
_cell.length_c   1.000
_cell.angle_alpha   90.00
_cell.angle_beta   90.00
_cell.angle_gamma   90.00
#
_symmetry.space_group_name_H-M   'P 1'
#
loop_
_entity.id
_entity.type
_entity.pdbx_description
1 polymer ?
#
loop_
_entity_poly.entity_id
_entity_poly.type
_entity_poly.pdbx_seq_one_letter_code
_entity_poly.pdbx_strand_id
1 'polypeptide(L)'
;MDTVRKALRAVWPGTRHLAVGQDTDCALAAAWGDEDGFLMIAGTGSNVIGRKGKTRLSAGGHGHLLGDAGSGYDIVQRAMEAVFRARDKGSPASRLVAGLLAHAGAADLDQFLREFYRPHGKEWVAAFAPVILRAADRGDRLAREAIRAGAAELAERAGELAKRMGVRAPRFSLTGGLFQNSFYRATLLRELRRVCPQATGTVLSVPGAIGAARMAGLVSEVAFVKETAAEKAVDVEALPTEQANPRSRRLHRKSVGQLVRLFVREEAQTGRALRKAGGEITRAASVVAKALEKGGRLFYVGAGTSGRLGVLDASEMPPTFHAPPEQVQAILAGGPEAIFRAQEGAEDDAEAGRRAVKERGVGKRDVLVGLTASGRTPFVHGALAEGKQRGAQTVLVTAHPRWRPEPGGIHPQAVVRLDVGPELIAGSTRMKAGTATKVVCNTLSSVAMIRLGRVHDNLMVHVVPSNEKLRARAIRLVRMLTGVDGPTAASALKAAEGRVMSAVKRLKLSRLRKKGGRPRSRG
;
A
#
# COMPACT_ATOMS: atom_id res chain seq x y z
N MET A 1 -23.05 -19.04 -21.11
CA MET A 1 -22.86 -20.22 -20.24
C MET A 1 -22.42 -21.45 -21.03
N ASP A 2 -23.00 -21.74 -22.21
CA ASP A 2 -22.63 -22.92 -23.01
C ASP A 2 -21.20 -22.90 -23.55
N THR A 3 -20.67 -21.72 -23.93
CA THR A 3 -19.26 -21.57 -24.34
C THR A 3 -18.29 -21.96 -23.24
N VAL A 4 -18.58 -21.55 -21.99
CA VAL A 4 -17.79 -21.92 -20.82
C VAL A 4 -17.90 -23.42 -20.57
N ARG A 5 -19.11 -23.98 -20.62
CA ARG A 5 -19.33 -25.43 -20.46
C ARG A 5 -18.55 -26.25 -21.49
N LYS A 6 -18.51 -25.81 -22.75
CA LYS A 6 -17.76 -26.45 -23.84
C LYS A 6 -16.25 -26.39 -23.60
N ALA A 7 -15.74 -25.22 -23.18
CA ALA A 7 -14.33 -25.06 -22.83
C ALA A 7 -13.93 -25.96 -21.65
N LEU A 8 -14.74 -25.99 -20.58
CA LEU A 8 -14.47 -26.83 -19.41
C LEU A 8 -14.46 -28.32 -19.76
N ARG A 9 -15.35 -28.79 -20.64
CA ARG A 9 -15.35 -30.19 -21.12
C ARG A 9 -14.15 -30.52 -22.01
N ALA A 10 -13.62 -29.57 -22.76
CA ALA A 10 -12.42 -29.78 -23.55
C ALA A 10 -11.17 -29.93 -22.67
N VAL A 11 -11.09 -29.18 -21.57
CA VAL A 11 -9.99 -29.25 -20.60
C VAL A 11 -10.13 -30.49 -19.69
N TRP A 12 -11.35 -30.83 -19.26
CA TRP A 12 -11.64 -31.97 -18.37
C TRP A 12 -12.68 -32.92 -18.96
N PRO A 13 -12.33 -33.74 -19.96
CA PRO A 13 -13.26 -34.59 -20.67
C PRO A 13 -13.86 -35.73 -19.82
N GLY A 14 -13.18 -36.16 -18.75
CA GLY A 14 -13.64 -37.23 -17.85
C GLY A 14 -14.61 -36.79 -16.74
N THR A 15 -14.97 -35.51 -16.67
CA THR A 15 -15.79 -34.97 -15.58
C THR A 15 -17.25 -35.42 -15.68
N ARG A 16 -17.70 -36.22 -14.70
CA ARG A 16 -19.08 -36.73 -14.60
C ARG A 16 -20.09 -35.65 -14.20
N HIS A 17 -19.68 -34.66 -13.40
CA HIS A 17 -20.54 -33.60 -12.88
C HIS A 17 -20.01 -32.21 -13.26
N LEU A 18 -20.77 -31.47 -14.06
CA LEU A 18 -20.39 -30.13 -14.52
C LEU A 18 -21.57 -29.15 -14.34
N ALA A 19 -21.44 -28.28 -13.35
CA ALA A 19 -22.33 -27.15 -13.13
C ALA A 19 -21.62 -25.85 -13.54
N VAL A 20 -22.33 -24.99 -14.27
CA VAL A 20 -21.86 -23.64 -14.63
C VAL A 20 -22.96 -22.68 -14.20
N GLY A 21 -22.61 -21.72 -13.35
CA GLY A 21 -23.53 -20.72 -12.81
C GLY A 21 -22.83 -19.40 -12.56
N GLN A 22 -23.55 -18.45 -12.00
CA GLN A 22 -23.02 -17.20 -11.48
C GLN A 22 -22.58 -17.37 -10.02
N ASP A 23 -21.72 -16.48 -9.52
CA ASP A 23 -21.31 -16.47 -8.10
C ASP A 23 -22.51 -16.42 -7.13
N THR A 24 -23.58 -15.77 -7.56
CA THR A 24 -24.84 -15.68 -6.82
C THR A 24 -25.58 -17.01 -6.71
N ASP A 25 -25.38 -17.93 -7.67
CA ASP A 25 -25.95 -19.29 -7.62
C ASP A 25 -25.22 -20.12 -6.57
N CYS A 26 -23.89 -20.01 -6.52
CA CYS A 26 -23.08 -20.62 -5.47
C CYS A 26 -23.48 -20.10 -4.08
N ALA A 27 -23.67 -18.79 -3.93
CA ALA A 27 -24.09 -18.20 -2.66
C ALA A 27 -25.51 -18.64 -2.24
N LEU A 28 -26.44 -18.78 -3.21
CA LEU A 28 -27.80 -19.23 -2.94
C LEU A 28 -27.83 -20.72 -2.55
N ALA A 29 -27.04 -21.56 -3.23
CA ALA A 29 -26.88 -22.98 -2.88
C ALA A 29 -26.15 -23.17 -1.53
N ALA A 30 -25.20 -22.29 -1.19
CA ALA A 30 -24.57 -22.27 0.13
C ALA A 30 -25.60 -21.92 1.22
N ALA A 31 -26.49 -20.96 0.95
CA ALA A 31 -27.51 -20.51 1.88
C ALA A 31 -28.62 -21.53 2.11
N TRP A 32 -29.15 -22.13 1.04
CA TRP A 32 -30.42 -22.86 1.10
C TRP A 32 -30.36 -24.27 0.51
N GLY A 33 -29.24 -24.72 -0.08
CA GLY A 33 -29.18 -26.00 -0.79
C GLY A 33 -30.21 -26.02 -1.93
N ASP A 34 -31.22 -26.88 -1.82
CA ASP A 34 -32.37 -26.95 -2.74
C ASP A 34 -33.66 -26.31 -2.19
N GLU A 35 -33.66 -25.82 -0.94
CA GLU A 35 -34.84 -25.22 -0.31
C GLU A 35 -35.20 -23.84 -0.86
N ASP A 36 -36.46 -23.44 -0.70
CA ASP A 36 -36.91 -22.08 -0.99
C ASP A 36 -36.34 -21.07 -0.01
N GLY A 37 -35.97 -19.89 -0.51
CA GLY A 37 -35.37 -18.87 0.33
C GLY A 37 -34.89 -17.65 -0.43
N PHE A 38 -34.46 -16.65 0.32
CA PHE A 38 -33.96 -15.39 -0.21
C PHE A 38 -32.49 -15.20 0.17
N LEU A 39 -31.70 -14.65 -0.74
CA LEU A 39 -30.32 -14.26 -0.53
C LEU A 39 -30.22 -12.76 -0.72
N MET A 40 -29.60 -12.09 0.25
CA MET A 40 -29.27 -10.68 0.16
C MET A 40 -27.77 -10.51 0.21
N ILE A 41 -27.24 -9.78 -0.77
CA ILE A 41 -25.81 -9.54 -0.94
C ILE A 41 -25.54 -8.05 -0.72
N ALA A 42 -24.59 -7.72 0.14
CA ALA A 42 -24.13 -6.34 0.36
C ALA A 42 -22.62 -6.31 0.66
N GLY A 43 -21.83 -5.93 -0.35
CA GLY A 43 -20.38 -5.74 -0.30
C GLY A 43 -20.02 -4.48 -1.08
N THR A 44 -19.09 -4.55 -2.04
CA THR A 44 -18.84 -3.44 -2.99
C THR A 44 -20.09 -3.07 -3.77
N GLY A 45 -20.87 -4.07 -4.21
CA GLY A 45 -22.20 -3.94 -4.79
C GLY A 45 -23.28 -4.61 -3.94
N SER A 46 -24.53 -4.63 -4.40
CA SER A 46 -25.62 -5.31 -3.70
C SER A 46 -26.61 -5.96 -4.66
N ASN A 47 -27.29 -7.01 -4.20
CA ASN A 47 -28.32 -7.70 -4.95
C ASN A 47 -29.25 -8.47 -4.00
N VAL A 48 -30.52 -8.63 -4.37
CA VAL A 48 -31.47 -9.50 -3.68
C VAL A 48 -31.98 -10.55 -4.65
N ILE A 49 -31.95 -11.82 -4.23
CA ILE A 49 -32.39 -12.95 -5.04
C ILE A 49 -33.37 -13.77 -4.22
N GLY A 50 -34.46 -14.22 -4.84
CA GLY A 50 -35.40 -15.15 -4.24
C GLY A 50 -35.57 -16.40 -5.11
N ARG A 51 -35.69 -17.55 -4.44
CA ARG A 51 -36.05 -18.83 -5.06
C ARG A 51 -37.31 -19.39 -4.39
N LYS A 52 -38.29 -19.76 -5.22
CA LYS A 52 -39.52 -20.44 -4.81
C LYS A 52 -39.90 -21.51 -5.84
N GLY A 53 -39.75 -22.78 -5.50
CA GLY A 53 -39.83 -23.90 -6.44
C GLY A 53 -38.89 -23.70 -7.62
N LYS A 54 -39.44 -23.75 -8.84
CA LYS A 54 -38.68 -23.50 -10.09
C LYS A 54 -38.52 -22.01 -10.42
N THR A 55 -39.19 -21.12 -9.69
CA THR A 55 -39.18 -19.68 -9.98
C THR A 55 -38.02 -19.02 -9.23
N ARG A 56 -37.22 -18.27 -9.99
CA ARG A 56 -36.14 -17.44 -9.47
C ARG A 56 -36.33 -16.01 -9.93
N LEU A 57 -36.33 -15.06 -9.01
CA LEU A 57 -36.41 -13.63 -9.30
C LEU A 57 -35.28 -12.89 -8.58
N SER A 58 -34.88 -11.74 -9.13
CA SER A 58 -33.92 -10.83 -8.52
C SER A 58 -34.45 -9.40 -8.47
N ALA A 59 -33.93 -8.62 -7.52
CA ALA A 59 -34.16 -7.19 -7.41
C ALA A 59 -32.81 -6.49 -7.14
N GLY A 60 -32.42 -5.59 -8.04
CA GLY A 60 -31.08 -4.96 -8.02
C GLY A 60 -30.06 -5.71 -8.89
N GLY A 61 -28.78 -5.43 -8.67
CA GLY A 61 -27.69 -6.09 -9.40
C GLY A 61 -27.51 -5.62 -10.86
N HIS A 62 -28.08 -4.48 -11.23
CA HIS A 62 -27.89 -3.83 -12.54
C HIS A 62 -26.59 -3.02 -12.65
N GLY A 63 -25.65 -3.25 -11.72
CA GLY A 63 -24.38 -2.53 -11.63
C GLY A 63 -24.45 -1.31 -10.70
N HIS A 64 -23.26 -0.84 -10.33
CA HIS A 64 -23.06 0.16 -9.28
C HIS A 64 -23.71 1.53 -9.53
N LEU A 65 -23.99 1.86 -10.79
CA LEU A 65 -24.65 3.12 -11.16
C LEU A 65 -26.17 3.10 -10.95
N LEU A 66 -26.83 1.93 -11.06
CA LEU A 66 -28.29 1.85 -11.17
C LEU A 66 -28.94 0.80 -10.26
N GLY A 67 -28.18 -0.17 -9.75
CA GLY A 67 -28.74 -1.38 -9.15
C GLY A 67 -28.19 -1.80 -7.80
N ASP A 68 -27.17 -1.12 -7.26
CA ASP A 68 -26.44 -1.56 -6.07
C ASP A 68 -26.83 -0.73 -4.81
N ALA A 69 -28.12 -0.43 -4.64
CA ALA A 69 -28.61 0.30 -3.46
C ALA A 69 -28.29 -0.44 -2.15
N GLY A 70 -27.84 0.30 -1.14
CA GLY A 70 -27.38 -0.26 0.13
C GLY A 70 -26.00 -0.92 0.07
N SER A 71 -25.33 -0.96 -1.07
CA SER A 71 -23.94 -1.44 -1.17
C SER A 71 -22.94 -0.49 -0.54
N GLY A 72 -21.68 -0.94 -0.41
CA GLY A 72 -20.55 -0.14 0.03
C GLY A 72 -20.31 1.07 -0.88
N TYR A 73 -20.50 0.90 -2.19
CA TYR A 73 -20.43 2.01 -3.15
C TYR A 73 -21.55 3.03 -2.90
N ASP A 74 -22.79 2.58 -2.77
CA ASP A 74 -23.96 3.44 -2.59
C ASP A 74 -23.90 4.23 -1.27
N ILE A 75 -23.56 3.58 -0.15
CA ILE A 75 -23.46 4.30 1.14
C ILE A 75 -22.33 5.33 1.12
N VAL A 76 -21.27 5.12 0.34
CA VAL A 76 -20.20 6.10 0.15
C VAL A 76 -20.71 7.29 -0.64
N GLN A 77 -21.37 7.07 -1.78
CA GLN A 77 -21.95 8.17 -2.56
C GLN A 77 -22.91 9.02 -1.72
N ARG A 78 -23.83 8.38 -0.99
CA ARG A 78 -24.77 9.09 -0.10
C ARG A 78 -24.06 9.87 1.01
N ALA A 79 -23.02 9.29 1.61
CA ALA A 79 -22.22 9.97 2.63
C ALA A 79 -21.47 11.17 2.06
N MET A 80 -20.92 11.05 0.85
CA MET A 80 -20.24 12.13 0.15
C MET A 80 -21.19 13.28 -0.18
N GLU A 81 -22.36 12.99 -0.74
CA GLU A 81 -23.41 13.98 -0.98
C GLU A 81 -23.83 14.69 0.30
N ALA A 82 -24.01 13.95 1.40
CA ALA A 82 -24.37 14.51 2.70
C ALA A 82 -23.26 15.42 3.26
N VAL A 83 -21.99 15.03 3.10
CA VAL A 83 -20.82 15.83 3.51
C VAL A 83 -20.76 17.15 2.75
N PHE A 84 -20.86 17.13 1.42
CA PHE A 84 -20.80 18.36 0.63
C PHE A 84 -22.03 19.24 0.85
N ARG A 85 -23.23 18.66 0.96
CA ARG A 85 -24.43 19.41 1.34
C ARG A 85 -24.31 20.10 2.70
N ALA A 86 -23.66 19.44 3.67
CA ALA A 86 -23.41 20.03 4.98
C ALA A 86 -22.39 21.18 4.89
N ARG A 87 -21.33 21.01 4.08
CA ARG A 87 -20.34 22.05 3.78
C ARG A 87 -20.97 23.30 3.17
N ASP A 88 -21.83 23.13 2.17
CA ASP A 88 -22.50 24.24 1.47
C ASP A 88 -23.41 25.04 2.42
N LYS A 89 -23.95 24.39 3.44
CA LYS A 89 -24.75 25.02 4.50
C LYS A 89 -23.91 25.66 5.61
N GLY A 90 -22.57 25.65 5.51
CA GLY A 90 -21.68 26.13 6.56
C GLY A 90 -21.74 25.32 7.85
N SER A 91 -22.16 24.05 7.79
CA SER A 91 -22.24 23.19 8.98
C SER A 91 -20.84 22.89 9.54
N PRO A 92 -20.69 22.68 10.86
CA PRO A 92 -19.43 22.26 11.46
C PRO A 92 -18.90 20.95 10.86
N ALA A 93 -17.57 20.82 10.81
CA ALA A 93 -16.91 19.63 10.29
C ALA A 93 -17.28 18.38 11.10
N SER A 94 -17.78 17.34 10.42
CA SER A 94 -18.18 16.08 11.06
C SER A 94 -16.98 15.15 11.28
N ARG A 95 -17.12 14.17 12.18
CA ARG A 95 -16.09 13.12 12.39
C ARG A 95 -15.93 12.26 11.16
N LEU A 96 -17.01 12.09 10.39
CA LEU A 96 -16.99 11.46 9.09
C LEU A 96 -16.02 12.18 8.14
N VAL A 97 -16.04 13.52 8.04
CA VAL A 97 -15.09 14.27 7.20
C VAL A 97 -13.65 13.98 7.57
N ALA A 98 -13.31 14.05 8.87
CA ALA A 98 -11.95 13.74 9.33
C ALA A 98 -11.53 12.30 8.98
N GLY A 99 -12.44 11.34 9.12
CA GLY A 99 -12.20 9.95 8.73
C GLY A 99 -11.98 9.77 7.23
N LEU A 100 -12.76 10.46 6.39
CA LEU A 100 -12.65 10.40 4.93
C LEU A 100 -11.34 11.01 4.44
N LEU A 101 -10.95 12.18 4.96
CA LEU A 101 -9.68 12.84 4.63
C LEU A 101 -8.47 11.98 5.04
N ALA A 102 -8.50 11.45 6.27
CA ALA A 102 -7.44 10.56 6.76
C ALA A 102 -7.36 9.26 5.94
N HIS A 103 -8.50 8.75 5.47
CA HIS A 103 -8.53 7.63 4.54
C HIS A 103 -7.89 8.03 3.22
N ALA A 104 -8.35 9.09 2.56
CA ALA A 104 -7.86 9.53 1.26
C ALA A 104 -6.40 10.04 1.27
N GLY A 105 -5.82 10.33 2.43
CA GLY A 105 -4.55 11.06 2.51
C GLY A 105 -4.67 12.50 1.99
N ALA A 106 -5.89 13.05 1.99
CA ALA A 106 -6.18 14.39 1.50
C ALA A 106 -6.03 15.42 2.63
N ALA A 107 -5.42 16.56 2.31
CA ALA A 107 -5.24 17.67 3.23
C ALA A 107 -6.57 18.38 3.57
N ASP A 108 -7.47 18.46 2.59
CA ASP A 108 -8.77 19.12 2.70
C ASP A 108 -9.82 18.49 1.78
N LEU A 109 -11.08 18.96 1.91
CA LEU A 109 -12.20 18.47 1.10
C LEU A 109 -12.07 18.82 -0.39
N ASP A 110 -11.33 19.87 -0.77
CA ASP A 110 -11.16 20.26 -2.18
C ASP A 110 -10.17 19.33 -2.88
N GLN A 111 -9.07 18.97 -2.20
CA GLN A 111 -8.17 17.92 -2.65
C GLN A 111 -8.88 16.58 -2.72
N PHE A 112 -9.69 16.25 -1.71
CA PHE A 112 -10.44 15.00 -1.71
C PHE A 112 -11.45 14.96 -2.87
N LEU A 113 -12.16 16.07 -3.15
CA LEU A 113 -13.08 16.15 -4.29
C LEU A 113 -12.36 15.91 -5.62
N ARG A 114 -11.21 16.55 -5.83
CA ARG A 114 -10.39 16.33 -7.04
C ARG A 114 -9.97 14.88 -7.20
N GLU A 115 -9.62 14.21 -6.09
CA GLU A 115 -9.27 12.80 -6.11
C GLU A 115 -10.48 11.91 -6.39
N PHE A 116 -11.65 12.23 -5.81
CA PHE A 116 -12.87 11.46 -5.97
C PHE A 116 -13.39 11.45 -7.41
N TYR A 117 -13.16 12.53 -8.18
CA TYR A 117 -13.52 12.62 -9.60
C TYR A 117 -12.51 12.01 -10.56
N ARG A 118 -11.34 11.54 -10.09
CA ARG A 118 -10.42 10.81 -10.96
C ARG A 118 -11.03 9.47 -11.37
N PRO A 119 -10.65 8.93 -12.55
CA PRO A 119 -11.16 7.66 -13.02
C PRO A 119 -10.67 6.52 -12.12
N HIS A 120 -11.52 6.13 -11.18
CA HIS A 120 -11.31 5.02 -10.26
C HIS A 120 -12.36 3.92 -10.51
N GLY A 121 -12.04 2.68 -10.13
CA GLY A 121 -13.01 1.59 -10.10
C GLY A 121 -14.00 1.75 -8.94
N LYS A 122 -15.17 1.08 -9.03
CA LYS A 122 -16.18 1.09 -7.94
C LYS A 122 -15.62 0.53 -6.62
N GLU A 123 -14.63 -0.35 -6.71
CA GLU A 123 -13.92 -0.95 -5.59
C GLU A 123 -13.19 0.12 -4.77
N TRP A 124 -12.61 1.12 -5.42
CA TRP A 124 -11.93 2.23 -4.76
C TRP A 124 -12.91 3.08 -3.96
N VAL A 125 -14.05 3.44 -4.55
CA VAL A 125 -15.11 4.19 -3.86
C VAL A 125 -15.64 3.38 -2.67
N ALA A 126 -15.96 2.10 -2.88
CA ALA A 126 -16.45 1.23 -1.81
C ALA A 126 -15.43 1.00 -0.68
N ALA A 127 -14.13 1.19 -0.93
CA ALA A 127 -13.10 1.08 0.11
C ALA A 127 -13.26 2.11 1.24
N PHE A 128 -14.03 3.19 1.02
CA PHE A 128 -14.38 4.17 2.05
C PHE A 128 -15.53 3.70 2.96
N ALA A 129 -16.29 2.66 2.60
CA ALA A 129 -17.41 2.17 3.40
C ALA A 129 -17.05 1.84 4.87
N PRO A 130 -15.91 1.18 5.19
CA PRO A 130 -15.49 0.96 6.57
C PRO A 130 -15.28 2.25 7.39
N VAL A 131 -14.92 3.37 6.75
CA VAL A 131 -14.80 4.67 7.42
C VAL A 131 -16.17 5.17 7.86
N ILE A 132 -17.15 5.08 6.97
CA ILE A 132 -18.54 5.51 7.22
C ILE A 132 -19.16 4.64 8.31
N LEU A 133 -18.99 3.32 8.23
CA LEU A 133 -19.46 2.38 9.26
C LEU A 133 -18.89 2.74 10.65
N ARG A 134 -17.56 2.94 10.75
CA ARG A 134 -16.92 3.34 12.02
C ARG A 134 -17.39 4.71 12.50
N ALA A 135 -17.63 5.66 11.61
CA ALA A 135 -18.15 6.98 11.97
C ALA A 135 -19.58 6.87 12.53
N ALA A 136 -20.43 6.03 11.93
CA ALA A 136 -21.79 5.78 12.39
C ALA A 136 -21.83 5.06 13.75
N ASP A 137 -20.95 4.08 13.97
CA ASP A 137 -20.78 3.40 15.28
C ASP A 137 -20.43 4.43 16.38
N ARG A 138 -19.64 5.46 16.03
CA ARG A 138 -19.25 6.56 16.92
C ARG A 138 -20.25 7.71 17.00
N GLY A 139 -21.45 7.55 16.44
CA GLY A 139 -22.52 8.53 16.56
C GLY A 139 -22.56 9.62 15.49
N ASP A 140 -21.74 9.56 14.44
CA ASP A 140 -21.76 10.58 13.39
C ASP A 140 -23.10 10.59 12.64
N ARG A 141 -23.76 11.76 12.63
CA ARG A 141 -25.11 11.92 12.07
C ARG A 141 -25.14 11.65 10.56
N LEU A 142 -24.21 12.24 9.80
CA LEU A 142 -24.19 12.13 8.33
C LEU A 142 -23.93 10.67 7.91
N ALA A 143 -23.03 9.98 8.60
CA ALA A 143 -22.77 8.57 8.34
C ALA A 143 -24.00 7.69 8.65
N ARG A 144 -24.70 7.93 9.75
CA ARG A 144 -25.92 7.20 10.13
C ARG A 144 -27.06 7.44 9.14
N GLU A 145 -27.22 8.68 8.66
CA GLU A 145 -28.21 9.03 7.64
C GLU A 145 -27.92 8.31 6.32
N ALA A 146 -26.67 8.34 5.85
CA ALA A 146 -26.27 7.64 4.62
C ALA A 146 -26.50 6.13 4.69
N ILE A 147 -26.10 5.48 5.79
CA ILE A 147 -26.33 4.04 6.01
C ILE A 147 -27.82 3.73 6.07
N ARG A 148 -28.60 4.52 6.80
CA ARG A 148 -30.05 4.28 6.92
C ARG A 148 -30.73 4.39 5.57
N ALA A 149 -30.39 5.41 4.78
CA ALA A 149 -30.97 5.62 3.46
C ALA A 149 -30.68 4.45 2.51
N GLY A 150 -29.41 3.99 2.45
CA GLY A 150 -29.04 2.84 1.62
C GLY A 150 -29.67 1.53 2.11
N ALA A 151 -29.70 1.30 3.43
CA ALA A 151 -30.31 0.10 4.02
C ALA A 151 -31.84 0.07 3.82
N ALA A 152 -32.51 1.22 3.91
CA ALA A 152 -33.95 1.31 3.67
C ALA A 152 -34.33 0.92 2.23
N GLU A 153 -33.58 1.42 1.24
CA GLU A 153 -33.83 1.08 -0.16
C GLU A 153 -33.55 -0.40 -0.46
N LEU A 154 -32.49 -0.97 0.10
CA LEU A 154 -32.21 -2.41 -0.03
C LEU A 154 -33.30 -3.28 0.63
N ALA A 155 -33.80 -2.85 1.78
CA ALA A 155 -34.90 -3.49 2.48
C ALA A 155 -36.22 -3.43 1.67
N GLU A 156 -36.52 -2.29 1.06
CA GLU A 156 -37.69 -2.11 0.19
C GLU A 156 -37.63 -3.05 -1.02
N ARG A 157 -36.49 -3.11 -1.71
CA ARG A 157 -36.26 -4.04 -2.83
C ARG A 157 -36.48 -5.49 -2.42
N ALA A 158 -36.01 -5.87 -1.23
CA ALA A 158 -36.19 -7.21 -0.71
C ALA A 158 -37.65 -7.53 -0.34
N GLY A 159 -38.34 -6.59 0.29
CA GLY A 159 -39.76 -6.71 0.62
C GLY A 159 -40.63 -6.85 -0.63
N GLU A 160 -40.40 -6.01 -1.65
CA GLU A 160 -41.15 -6.06 -2.91
C GLU A 160 -40.86 -7.36 -3.68
N LEU A 161 -39.61 -7.85 -3.67
CA LEU A 161 -39.30 -9.16 -4.25
C LEU A 161 -40.05 -10.29 -3.56
N ALA A 162 -40.08 -10.30 -2.22
CA ALA A 162 -40.82 -11.31 -1.45
C ALA A 162 -42.33 -11.25 -1.74
N LYS A 163 -42.89 -10.04 -1.85
CA LYS A 163 -44.28 -9.80 -2.22
C LYS A 163 -44.61 -10.34 -3.61
N ARG A 164 -43.79 -10.03 -4.62
CA ARG A 164 -43.94 -10.55 -6.00
C ARG A 164 -43.86 -12.07 -6.07
N MET A 165 -43.11 -12.70 -5.17
CA MET A 165 -43.03 -14.17 -5.05
C MET A 165 -44.13 -14.78 -4.17
N GLY A 166 -45.03 -13.96 -3.62
CA GLY A 166 -46.11 -14.40 -2.76
C GLY A 166 -45.63 -15.10 -1.48
N VAL A 167 -44.55 -14.59 -0.86
CA VAL A 167 -44.01 -15.12 0.40
C VAL A 167 -44.25 -14.11 1.53
N ARG A 168 -45.07 -14.48 2.52
CA ARG A 168 -45.44 -13.60 3.64
C ARG A 168 -44.37 -13.52 4.73
N ALA A 169 -43.67 -14.63 4.99
CA ALA A 169 -42.62 -14.76 5.99
C ALA A 169 -41.28 -15.15 5.35
N PRO A 170 -40.65 -14.24 4.57
CA PRO A 170 -39.41 -14.55 3.86
C PRO A 170 -38.23 -14.74 4.82
N ARG A 171 -37.44 -15.80 4.58
CA ARG A 171 -36.16 -16.07 5.23
C ARG A 171 -35.03 -15.55 4.34
N PHE A 172 -34.28 -14.57 4.83
CA PHE A 172 -33.15 -13.98 4.12
C PHE A 172 -31.81 -14.49 4.68
N SER A 173 -30.96 -14.99 3.80
CA SER A 173 -29.55 -15.25 4.09
C SER A 173 -28.72 -14.05 3.66
N LEU A 174 -27.91 -13.50 4.56
CA LEU A 174 -27.19 -12.25 4.37
C LEU A 174 -25.70 -12.55 4.10
N THR A 175 -25.16 -12.09 2.98
CA THR A 175 -23.74 -12.29 2.62
C THR A 175 -23.07 -11.04 2.07
N GLY A 176 -21.76 -10.91 2.27
CA GLY A 176 -20.98 -9.73 1.89
C GLY A 176 -20.46 -8.92 3.09
N GLY A 177 -19.44 -8.11 2.83
CA GLY A 177 -18.64 -7.44 3.86
C GLY A 177 -19.43 -6.47 4.76
N LEU A 178 -20.50 -5.85 4.26
CA LEU A 178 -21.29 -4.92 5.08
C LEU A 178 -22.06 -5.63 6.19
N PHE A 179 -22.48 -6.89 6.00
CA PHE A 179 -23.21 -7.63 7.04
C PHE A 179 -22.37 -8.08 8.22
N GLN A 180 -21.04 -7.99 8.11
CA GLN A 180 -20.13 -8.21 9.23
C GLN A 180 -20.22 -7.07 10.24
N ASN A 181 -20.60 -5.86 9.83
CA ASN A 181 -20.85 -4.75 10.74
C ASN A 181 -22.24 -4.88 11.40
N SER A 182 -22.25 -4.90 12.73
CA SER A 182 -23.48 -5.10 13.52
C SER A 182 -24.47 -3.94 13.38
N PHE A 183 -23.99 -2.70 13.27
CA PHE A 183 -24.84 -1.52 13.12
C PHE A 183 -25.57 -1.52 11.76
N TYR A 184 -24.85 -1.80 10.67
CA TYR A 184 -25.46 -1.90 9.35
C TYR A 184 -26.51 -3.02 9.32
N ARG A 185 -26.16 -4.21 9.82
CA ARG A 185 -27.09 -5.36 9.88
C ARG A 185 -28.34 -5.04 10.72
N ALA A 186 -28.17 -4.46 11.90
CA ALA A 186 -29.30 -4.10 12.75
C ALA A 186 -30.20 -3.02 12.12
N THR A 187 -29.61 -2.06 11.41
CA THR A 187 -30.34 -1.02 10.68
C THR A 187 -31.14 -1.63 9.53
N LEU A 188 -30.52 -2.44 8.69
CA LEU A 188 -31.20 -3.13 7.60
C LEU A 188 -32.36 -3.99 8.11
N LEU A 189 -32.14 -4.85 9.10
CA LEU A 189 -33.19 -5.75 9.60
C LEU A 189 -34.37 -4.96 10.20
N ARG A 190 -34.11 -3.79 10.79
CA ARG A 190 -35.17 -2.89 11.26
C ARG A 190 -35.99 -2.33 10.10
N GLU A 191 -35.34 -1.83 9.05
CA GLU A 191 -36.03 -1.31 7.87
C GLU A 191 -36.78 -2.43 7.12
N LEU A 192 -36.20 -3.63 7.03
CA LEU A 192 -36.85 -4.80 6.42
C LEU A 192 -38.13 -5.18 7.15
N ARG A 193 -38.15 -5.17 8.48
CA ARG A 193 -39.37 -5.45 9.27
C ARG A 193 -40.46 -4.39 9.12
N ARG A 194 -40.11 -3.16 8.71
CA ARG A 194 -41.13 -2.14 8.39
C ARG A 194 -41.87 -2.47 7.10
N VAL A 195 -41.15 -2.99 6.10
CA VAL A 195 -41.73 -3.36 4.80
C VAL A 195 -42.35 -4.77 4.82
N CYS A 196 -41.74 -5.70 5.55
CA CYS A 196 -42.17 -7.08 5.70
C CYS A 196 -42.04 -7.55 7.16
N PRO A 197 -43.09 -7.41 7.99
CA PRO A 197 -43.00 -7.65 9.45
C PRO A 197 -42.56 -9.05 9.87
N GLN A 198 -42.88 -10.07 9.06
CA GLN A 198 -42.53 -11.47 9.34
C GLN A 198 -41.18 -11.89 8.74
N ALA A 199 -40.43 -10.96 8.14
CA ALA A 199 -39.13 -11.26 7.57
C ALA A 199 -38.08 -11.57 8.65
N THR A 200 -37.27 -12.59 8.38
CA THR A 200 -36.11 -12.96 9.20
C THR A 200 -34.84 -12.85 8.37
N GLY A 201 -33.70 -12.58 9.03
CA GLY A 201 -32.41 -12.49 8.35
C GLY A 201 -31.27 -13.06 9.18
N THR A 202 -30.49 -13.95 8.58
CA THR A 202 -29.34 -14.62 9.20
C THR A 202 -28.10 -14.47 8.34
N VAL A 203 -26.95 -14.20 8.94
CA VAL A 203 -25.68 -14.10 8.19
C VAL A 203 -25.28 -15.48 7.69
N LEU A 204 -24.93 -15.57 6.41
CA LEU A 204 -24.44 -16.79 5.79
C LEU A 204 -23.07 -17.15 6.38
N SER A 205 -23.00 -18.28 7.08
CA SER A 205 -21.76 -18.84 7.63
C SER A 205 -21.08 -19.84 6.69
N VAL A 206 -21.79 -20.28 5.65
CA VAL A 206 -21.32 -21.31 4.71
C VAL A 206 -20.57 -20.67 3.54
N PRO A 207 -19.32 -21.09 3.24
CA PRO A 207 -18.56 -20.54 2.11
C PRO A 207 -19.22 -20.82 0.75
N GLY A 208 -19.04 -19.92 -0.21
CA GLY A 208 -19.55 -20.09 -1.58
C GLY A 208 -19.00 -21.32 -2.30
N ALA A 209 -17.78 -21.75 -1.97
CA ALA A 209 -17.19 -22.98 -2.52
C ALA A 209 -18.01 -24.24 -2.16
N ILE A 210 -18.60 -24.28 -0.97
CA ILE A 210 -19.51 -25.36 -0.57
C ILE A 210 -20.80 -25.30 -1.39
N GLY A 211 -21.31 -24.10 -1.65
CA GLY A 211 -22.43 -23.92 -2.56
C GLY A 211 -22.14 -24.44 -3.97
N ALA A 212 -20.95 -24.17 -4.51
CA ALA A 212 -20.50 -24.72 -5.79
C ALA A 212 -20.42 -26.26 -5.76
N ALA A 213 -19.92 -26.84 -4.67
CA ALA A 213 -19.86 -28.28 -4.49
C ALA A 213 -21.26 -28.93 -4.40
N ARG A 214 -22.21 -28.27 -3.71
CA ARG A 214 -23.63 -28.67 -3.70
C ARG A 214 -24.25 -28.62 -5.09
N MET A 215 -24.01 -27.54 -5.84
CA MET A 215 -24.47 -27.43 -7.24
C MET A 215 -23.89 -28.51 -8.14
N ALA A 216 -22.68 -28.98 -7.85
CA ALA A 216 -22.05 -30.10 -8.56
C ALA A 216 -22.51 -31.49 -8.07
N GLY A 217 -23.41 -31.56 -7.07
CA GLY A 217 -23.90 -32.82 -6.50
C GLY A 217 -22.87 -33.57 -5.65
N LEU A 218 -21.82 -32.89 -5.17
CA LEU A 218 -20.69 -33.52 -4.48
C LEU A 218 -20.89 -33.64 -2.96
N VAL A 219 -21.86 -32.92 -2.38
CA VAL A 219 -22.08 -32.87 -0.92
C VAL A 219 -23.56 -32.64 -0.60
N SER A 220 -24.16 -33.51 0.23
CA SER A 220 -25.56 -33.39 0.70
C SER A 220 -25.67 -32.79 2.11
N GLU A 221 -24.76 -33.13 3.02
CA GLU A 221 -24.62 -32.54 4.35
C GLU A 221 -23.14 -32.21 4.64
N VAL A 222 -22.88 -31.12 5.35
CA VAL A 222 -21.51 -30.68 5.65
C VAL A 222 -21.30 -30.68 7.15
N ALA A 223 -20.58 -31.68 7.66
CA ALA A 223 -19.89 -31.60 8.94
C ALA A 223 -18.60 -30.79 8.73
N PHE A 224 -18.43 -29.70 9.48
CA PHE A 224 -17.28 -28.82 9.33
C PHE A 224 -16.05 -29.44 10.01
N VAL A 225 -15.11 -29.95 9.23
CA VAL A 225 -13.71 -30.07 9.66
C VAL A 225 -13.02 -28.78 9.24
N LYS A 226 -12.66 -27.97 10.21
CA LYS A 226 -11.84 -26.77 9.98
C LYS A 226 -10.48 -27.28 9.50
N GLU A 227 -10.25 -27.26 8.20
CA GLU A 227 -8.95 -27.56 7.63
C GLU A 227 -8.01 -26.43 8.09
N THR A 228 -7.32 -26.66 9.20
CA THR A 228 -6.16 -25.88 9.57
C THR A 228 -5.14 -26.17 8.49
N ALA A 229 -5.02 -25.27 7.51
CA ALA A 229 -3.79 -25.16 6.75
C ALA A 229 -2.66 -25.28 7.77
N ALA A 230 -1.78 -26.25 7.58
CA ALA A 230 -0.61 -26.38 8.42
C ALA A 230 0.21 -25.10 8.24
N GLU A 231 -0.07 -24.09 9.05
CA GLU A 231 0.84 -23.01 9.33
C GLU A 231 2.13 -23.71 9.71
N LYS A 232 3.16 -23.60 8.86
CA LYS A 232 4.51 -23.81 9.34
C LYS A 232 4.63 -22.82 10.48
N ALA A 233 4.49 -23.31 11.72
CA ALA A 233 4.58 -22.50 12.91
C ALA A 233 5.92 -21.79 12.84
N VAL A 234 5.86 -20.51 12.48
CA VAL A 234 7.04 -19.70 12.37
C VAL A 234 7.45 -19.45 13.81
N ASP A 235 8.63 -19.91 14.21
CA ASP A 235 9.15 -19.61 15.54
C ASP A 235 9.47 -18.11 15.62
N VAL A 236 8.47 -17.34 16.06
CA VAL A 236 8.53 -15.90 16.25
C VAL A 236 9.44 -15.58 17.44
N GLU A 237 9.48 -16.43 18.46
CA GLU A 237 10.28 -16.23 19.66
C GLU A 237 11.79 -16.29 19.39
N ALA A 238 12.21 -17.09 18.40
CA ALA A 238 13.60 -17.17 17.97
C ALA A 238 14.12 -15.91 17.24
N LEU A 239 13.24 -15.03 16.74
CA LEU A 239 13.66 -13.84 16.01
C LEU A 239 14.22 -12.75 16.94
N PRO A 240 15.45 -12.24 16.70
CA PRO A 240 15.99 -11.13 17.50
C PRO A 240 15.12 -9.86 17.47
N THR A 241 14.34 -9.65 16.41
CA THR A 241 13.44 -8.49 16.27
C THR A 241 12.19 -8.57 17.15
N GLU A 242 11.82 -9.77 17.60
CA GLU A 242 10.61 -10.05 18.39
C GLU A 242 10.90 -10.17 19.89
N GLN A 243 12.19 -10.24 20.27
CA GLN A 243 12.61 -10.35 21.66
C GLN A 243 12.15 -9.15 22.50
N ALA A 244 11.75 -9.43 23.74
CA ALA A 244 11.42 -8.39 24.71
C ALA A 244 12.69 -7.65 25.17
N ASN A 245 12.64 -6.32 25.19
CA ASN A 245 13.75 -5.51 25.67
C ASN A 245 13.74 -5.39 27.21
N PRO A 246 14.77 -5.88 27.93
CA PRO A 246 14.81 -5.79 29.40
C PRO A 246 14.77 -4.36 29.93
N ARG A 247 15.29 -3.39 29.17
CA ARG A 247 15.32 -1.96 29.56
C ARG A 247 13.95 -1.29 29.49
N SER A 248 13.00 -1.88 28.76
CA SER A 248 11.65 -1.35 28.58
C SER A 248 10.59 -2.08 29.40
N ARG A 249 10.96 -2.92 30.38
CA ARG A 249 9.95 -3.57 31.25
C ARG A 249 9.00 -2.56 31.90
N ARG A 250 7.72 -2.96 31.97
CA ARG A 250 6.62 -2.20 32.59
C ARG A 250 6.40 -0.81 31.95
N LEU A 251 6.47 -0.68 30.62
CA LEU A 251 6.19 0.59 29.91
C LEU A 251 4.88 1.24 30.37
N HIS A 252 3.81 0.46 30.51
CA HIS A 252 2.48 0.94 30.91
C HIS A 252 2.43 1.58 32.32
N ARG A 253 3.47 1.41 33.15
CA ARG A 253 3.56 2.01 34.49
C ARG A 253 4.48 3.24 34.55
N LYS A 254 5.13 3.59 33.44
CA LYS A 254 6.07 4.72 33.40
C LYS A 254 5.32 6.02 33.13
N SER A 255 5.76 7.11 33.73
CA SER A 255 5.24 8.44 33.40
C SER A 255 5.62 8.84 31.98
N VAL A 256 4.90 9.80 31.39
CA VAL A 256 5.19 10.32 30.03
C VAL A 256 6.65 10.77 29.92
N GLY A 257 7.19 11.50 30.91
CA GLY A 257 8.58 11.94 30.92
C GLY A 257 9.59 10.79 30.98
N GLN A 258 9.28 9.70 31.70
CA GLN A 258 10.11 8.48 31.71
C GLN A 258 10.05 7.76 30.37
N LEU A 259 8.88 7.69 29.74
CA LEU A 259 8.70 7.10 28.41
C LEU A 259 9.52 7.86 27.37
N VAL A 260 9.36 9.18 27.26
CA VAL A 260 10.12 10.02 26.30
C VAL A 260 11.63 9.84 26.48
N ARG A 261 12.14 9.90 27.72
CA ARG A 261 13.57 9.67 27.98
C ARG A 261 14.04 8.28 27.52
N LEU A 262 13.22 7.24 27.72
CA LEU A 262 13.56 5.89 27.29
C LEU A 262 13.58 5.76 25.76
N PHE A 263 12.59 6.35 25.07
CA PHE A 263 12.55 6.39 23.60
C PHE A 263 13.82 7.04 23.01
N VAL A 264 14.16 8.24 23.48
CA VAL A 264 15.35 8.97 23.00
C VAL A 264 16.64 8.20 23.32
N ARG A 265 16.74 7.59 24.51
CA ARG A 265 17.93 6.82 24.92
C ARG A 265 18.13 5.56 24.08
N GLU A 266 17.05 4.85 23.73
CA GLU A 266 17.14 3.63 22.91
C GLU A 266 17.61 3.92 21.49
N GLU A 267 17.32 5.10 20.91
CA GLU A 267 17.82 5.48 19.58
C GLU A 267 19.35 5.54 19.47
N ALA A 268 20.07 5.70 20.59
CA ALA A 268 21.53 5.60 20.59
C ALA A 268 22.05 4.23 20.12
N GLN A 269 21.23 3.17 20.18
CA GLN A 269 21.57 1.86 19.62
C GLN A 269 21.67 1.91 18.09
N THR A 270 20.85 2.71 17.43
CA THR A 270 20.86 2.87 15.97
C THR A 270 22.23 3.32 15.48
N GLY A 271 22.80 4.36 16.11
CA GLY A 271 24.14 4.86 15.77
C GLY A 271 25.28 3.86 16.06
N ARG A 272 25.14 3.01 17.08
CA ARG A 272 26.10 1.91 17.34
C ARG A 272 26.01 0.82 16.27
N ALA A 273 24.80 0.39 15.93
CA ALA A 273 24.55 -0.63 14.91
C ALA A 273 25.11 -0.20 13.55
N LEU A 274 24.85 1.04 13.14
CA LEU A 274 25.34 1.60 11.88
C LEU A 274 26.86 1.66 11.80
N ARG A 275 27.53 2.06 12.90
CA ARG A 275 29.01 2.05 12.95
C ARG A 275 29.57 0.64 12.81
N LYS A 276 28.99 -0.34 13.52
CA LYS A 276 29.38 -1.76 13.43
C LYS A 276 29.16 -2.32 12.03
N ALA A 277 28.06 -1.93 11.37
CA ALA A 277 27.72 -2.33 10.00
C ALA A 277 28.47 -1.53 8.92
N GLY A 278 29.37 -0.60 9.27
CA GLY A 278 30.01 0.32 8.32
C GLY A 278 30.61 -0.36 7.10
N GLY A 279 31.38 -1.44 7.30
CA GLY A 279 31.97 -2.20 6.18
C GLY A 279 30.94 -2.92 5.29
N GLU A 280 29.82 -3.36 5.85
CA GLU A 280 28.71 -3.94 5.09
C GLU A 280 27.98 -2.88 4.27
N ILE A 281 27.72 -1.71 4.87
CA ILE A 281 27.14 -0.55 4.20
C ILE A 281 28.05 -0.09 3.05
N THR A 282 29.36 -0.02 3.26
CA THR A 282 30.32 0.31 2.20
C THR A 282 30.24 -0.66 1.02
N ARG A 283 30.16 -1.97 1.27
CA ARG A 283 29.99 -2.98 0.20
C ARG A 283 28.68 -2.78 -0.56
N ALA A 284 27.56 -2.62 0.16
CA ALA A 284 26.26 -2.37 -0.46
C ALA A 284 26.26 -1.07 -1.29
N ALA A 285 26.78 0.02 -0.74
CA ALA A 285 26.87 1.31 -1.44
C ALA A 285 27.74 1.22 -2.69
N SER A 286 28.82 0.44 -2.64
CA SER A 286 29.69 0.20 -3.79
C SER A 286 28.98 -0.57 -4.91
N VAL A 287 28.17 -1.58 -4.57
CA VAL A 287 27.35 -2.32 -5.56
C VAL A 287 26.35 -1.37 -6.22
N VAL A 288 25.64 -0.58 -5.41
CA VAL A 288 24.63 0.36 -5.90
C VAL A 288 25.25 1.45 -6.78
N ALA A 289 26.33 2.08 -6.33
CA ALA A 289 27.03 3.12 -7.08
C ALA A 289 27.54 2.58 -8.43
N LYS A 290 28.17 1.39 -8.46
CA LYS A 290 28.66 0.77 -9.70
C LYS A 290 27.54 0.47 -10.69
N ALA A 291 26.36 0.04 -10.23
CA ALA A 291 25.22 -0.21 -11.10
C ALA A 291 24.73 1.10 -11.76
N LEU A 292 24.58 2.15 -10.96
CA LEU A 292 24.13 3.47 -11.41
C LEU A 292 25.17 4.16 -12.32
N GLU A 293 26.47 4.05 -12.03
CA GLU A 293 27.56 4.55 -12.89
C GLU A 293 27.54 3.88 -14.28
N LYS A 294 27.09 2.61 -14.38
CA LYS A 294 26.92 1.89 -15.64
C LYS A 294 25.57 2.16 -16.34
N GLY A 295 24.81 3.15 -15.85
CA GLY A 295 23.50 3.52 -16.39
C GLY A 295 22.37 2.56 -16.02
N GLY A 296 22.55 1.72 -15.00
CA GLY A 296 21.49 0.90 -14.42
C GLY A 296 20.58 1.68 -13.48
N ARG A 297 19.55 0.99 -12.96
CA ARG A 297 18.57 1.53 -12.00
C ARG A 297 18.71 0.87 -10.63
N LEU A 298 18.32 1.60 -9.59
CA LEU A 298 18.18 1.08 -8.22
C LEU A 298 16.72 0.81 -7.90
N PHE A 299 16.41 -0.41 -7.45
CA PHE A 299 15.09 -0.79 -6.95
C PHE A 299 15.16 -1.16 -5.47
N TYR A 300 14.51 -0.38 -4.61
CA TYR A 300 14.20 -0.83 -3.26
C TYR A 300 12.99 -1.77 -3.31
N VAL A 301 13.03 -2.86 -2.55
CA VAL A 301 11.90 -3.79 -2.43
C VAL A 301 11.60 -4.08 -0.97
N GLY A 302 10.36 -3.90 -0.53
CA GLY A 302 10.01 -4.09 0.88
C GLY A 302 8.51 -4.17 1.11
N ALA A 303 8.14 -4.56 2.32
CA ALA A 303 6.78 -4.50 2.84
C ALA A 303 6.70 -3.55 4.05
N GLY A 304 5.49 -3.12 4.41
CA GLY A 304 5.25 -2.31 5.61
C GLY A 304 6.18 -1.10 5.72
N THR A 305 6.75 -0.87 6.91
CA THR A 305 7.66 0.25 7.14
C THR A 305 8.91 0.19 6.27
N SER A 306 9.52 -1.00 6.08
CA SER A 306 10.72 -1.15 5.26
C SER A 306 10.48 -0.72 3.81
N GLY A 307 9.37 -1.14 3.21
CA GLY A 307 9.00 -0.71 1.86
C GLY A 307 8.69 0.79 1.77
N ARG A 308 7.98 1.35 2.76
CA ARG A 308 7.69 2.81 2.83
C ARG A 308 8.97 3.65 2.92
N LEU A 309 9.99 3.18 3.64
CA LEU A 309 11.29 3.86 3.70
C LEU A 309 12.02 3.83 2.35
N GLY A 310 11.87 2.74 1.57
CA GLY A 310 12.34 2.68 0.19
C GLY A 310 11.61 3.68 -0.71
N VAL A 311 10.28 3.80 -0.58
CA VAL A 311 9.46 4.80 -1.30
C VAL A 311 9.91 6.22 -0.94
N LEU A 312 10.11 6.50 0.36
CA LEU A 312 10.60 7.80 0.84
C LEU A 312 11.91 8.19 0.16
N ASP A 313 12.94 7.34 0.26
CA ASP A 313 14.26 7.61 -0.33
C ASP A 313 14.18 7.79 -1.85
N ALA A 314 13.45 6.92 -2.57
CA ALA A 314 13.28 7.03 -4.02
C ALA A 314 12.59 8.34 -4.43
N SER A 315 11.55 8.75 -3.70
CA SER A 315 10.79 9.98 -3.98
C SER A 315 11.62 11.26 -3.83
N GLU A 316 12.69 11.21 -3.01
CA GLU A 316 13.59 12.33 -2.78
C GLU A 316 14.65 12.47 -3.89
N MET A 317 14.83 11.48 -4.76
CA MET A 317 15.87 11.51 -5.80
C MET A 317 15.64 12.60 -6.87
N PRO A 318 14.43 12.77 -7.44
CA PRO A 318 14.17 13.86 -8.39
C PRO A 318 14.36 15.27 -7.79
N PRO A 319 13.77 15.64 -6.63
CA PRO A 319 13.92 17.00 -6.10
C PRO A 319 15.33 17.29 -5.54
N THR A 320 16.08 16.27 -5.11
CA THR A 320 17.40 16.43 -4.47
C THR A 320 18.52 16.47 -5.49
N PHE A 321 18.56 15.51 -6.40
CA PHE A 321 19.69 15.29 -7.32
C PHE A 321 19.34 15.54 -8.80
N HIS A 322 18.08 15.91 -9.08
CA HIS A 322 17.55 15.97 -10.44
C HIS A 322 17.78 14.66 -11.21
N ALA A 323 17.63 13.55 -10.48
CA ALA A 323 17.63 12.21 -11.04
C ALA A 323 16.27 11.92 -11.70
N PRO A 324 16.22 11.29 -12.87
CA PRO A 324 14.95 10.81 -13.43
C PRO A 324 14.24 9.86 -12.44
N PRO A 325 12.90 9.93 -12.30
CA PRO A 325 12.15 9.04 -11.41
C PRO A 325 12.41 7.55 -11.66
N GLU A 326 12.78 7.17 -12.87
CA GLU A 326 13.05 5.79 -13.27
C GLU A 326 14.40 5.28 -12.74
N GLN A 327 15.32 6.18 -12.38
CA GLN A 327 16.68 5.83 -11.96
C GLN A 327 16.72 5.18 -10.57
N VAL A 328 15.83 5.60 -9.67
CA VAL A 328 15.68 5.04 -8.32
C VAL A 328 14.20 4.86 -8.03
N GLN A 329 13.79 3.62 -7.80
CA GLN A 329 12.39 3.24 -7.63
C GLN A 329 12.19 2.39 -6.38
N ALA A 330 10.95 2.30 -5.92
CA ALA A 330 10.55 1.42 -4.84
C ALA A 330 9.42 0.48 -5.28
N ILE A 331 9.52 -0.77 -4.83
CA ILE A 331 8.53 -1.83 -5.01
C ILE A 331 7.98 -2.15 -3.62
N LEU A 332 6.78 -1.65 -3.33
CA LEU A 332 6.11 -1.84 -2.06
C LEU A 332 5.07 -2.98 -2.18
N ALA A 333 5.17 -3.97 -1.29
CA ALA A 333 4.16 -5.00 -1.15
C ALA A 333 2.78 -4.36 -0.87
N GLY A 334 1.75 -4.77 -1.62
CA GLY A 334 0.41 -4.18 -1.53
C GLY A 334 0.20 -2.90 -2.37
N GLY A 335 1.22 -2.46 -3.13
CA GLY A 335 1.07 -1.36 -4.10
C GLY A 335 0.98 0.05 -3.48
N PRO A 336 0.52 1.06 -4.25
CA PRO A 336 0.49 2.46 -3.81
C PRO A 336 -0.35 2.70 -2.55
N GLU A 337 -1.46 1.98 -2.40
CA GLU A 337 -2.32 2.06 -1.20
C GLU A 337 -1.57 1.67 0.08
N ALA A 338 -0.55 0.80 -0.03
CA ALA A 338 0.25 0.40 1.11
C ALA A 338 1.12 1.54 1.68
N ILE A 339 1.28 2.65 0.96
CA ILE A 339 1.93 3.87 1.46
C ILE A 339 1.12 4.46 2.61
N PHE A 340 -0.20 4.52 2.43
CA PHE A 340 -1.11 5.16 3.38
C PHE A 340 -1.62 4.18 4.44
N ARG A 341 -1.71 2.87 4.13
CA ARG A 341 -2.25 1.86 5.04
C ARG A 341 -1.49 0.54 4.99
N ALA A 342 -1.64 -0.28 6.02
CA ALA A 342 -1.16 -1.66 5.95
C ALA A 342 -2.09 -2.48 5.03
N GLN A 343 -1.51 -3.37 4.24
CA GLN A 343 -2.21 -4.36 3.43
C GLN A 343 -1.87 -5.73 4.04
N GLU A 344 -2.83 -6.35 4.72
CA GLU A 344 -2.64 -7.65 5.37
C GLU A 344 -2.32 -8.75 4.33
N GLY A 345 -1.40 -9.66 4.66
CA GLY A 345 -0.97 -10.77 3.81
C GLY A 345 -0.12 -10.40 2.58
N ALA A 346 -0.02 -9.11 2.22
CA ALA A 346 0.76 -8.69 1.06
C ALA A 346 2.26 -9.00 1.20
N GLU A 347 2.77 -9.05 2.43
CA GLU A 347 4.18 -9.34 2.71
C GLU A 347 4.54 -10.83 2.58
N ASP A 348 3.53 -11.70 2.64
CA ASP A 348 3.67 -13.16 2.58
C ASP A 348 3.59 -13.72 1.14
N ASP A 349 3.29 -12.88 0.15
CA ASP A 349 3.19 -13.27 -1.27
C ASP A 349 4.54 -13.16 -2.00
N ALA A 350 5.31 -14.25 -2.02
CA ALA A 350 6.58 -14.33 -2.75
C ALA A 350 6.41 -14.19 -4.27
N GLU A 351 5.33 -14.71 -4.85
CA GLU A 351 5.08 -14.67 -6.29
C GLU A 351 4.70 -13.26 -6.77
N ALA A 352 3.99 -12.48 -5.95
CA ALA A 352 3.80 -11.05 -6.21
C ALA A 352 5.14 -10.31 -6.26
N GLY A 353 6.09 -10.65 -5.38
CA GLY A 353 7.45 -10.11 -5.40
C GLY A 353 8.18 -10.40 -6.71
N ARG A 354 8.13 -11.66 -7.18
CA ARG A 354 8.72 -12.07 -8.49
C ARG A 354 8.08 -11.31 -9.65
N ARG A 355 6.75 -11.32 -9.70
CA ARG A 355 5.96 -10.66 -10.76
C ARG A 355 6.29 -9.18 -10.86
N ALA A 356 6.37 -8.49 -9.72
CA ALA A 356 6.70 -7.08 -9.64
C ALA A 356 8.10 -6.73 -10.20
N VAL A 357 9.08 -7.64 -10.05
CA VAL A 357 10.43 -7.49 -10.62
C VAL A 357 10.44 -7.76 -12.13
N LYS A 358 9.71 -8.81 -12.56
CA LYS A 358 9.55 -9.16 -13.98
C LYS A 358 8.89 -8.05 -14.79
N GLU A 359 7.76 -7.52 -14.31
CA GLU A 359 6.98 -6.49 -15.03
C GLU A 359 7.72 -5.15 -15.14
N ARG A 360 8.63 -4.85 -14.20
CA ARG A 360 9.50 -3.65 -14.25
C ARG A 360 10.69 -3.78 -15.20
N GLY A 361 10.84 -4.94 -15.85
CA GLY A 361 11.94 -5.23 -16.76
C GLY A 361 13.30 -5.10 -16.08
N VAL A 362 13.41 -5.52 -14.81
CA VAL A 362 14.67 -5.50 -14.07
C VAL A 362 15.65 -6.48 -14.73
N GLY A 363 16.92 -6.10 -14.87
CA GLY A 363 17.91 -6.94 -15.55
C GLY A 363 19.35 -6.69 -15.11
N LYS A 364 20.30 -7.22 -15.90
CA LYS A 364 21.73 -7.29 -15.57
C LYS A 364 22.47 -5.98 -15.26
N ARG A 365 21.89 -4.83 -15.61
CA ARG A 365 22.45 -3.51 -15.30
C ARG A 365 21.92 -2.96 -13.97
N ASP A 366 20.80 -3.49 -13.49
CA ASP A 366 20.10 -2.97 -12.33
C ASP A 366 20.60 -3.60 -11.02
N VAL A 367 20.22 -2.97 -9.92
CA VAL A 367 20.43 -3.48 -8.56
C VAL A 367 19.11 -3.47 -7.80
N LEU A 368 18.81 -4.57 -7.11
CA LEU A 368 17.73 -4.67 -6.13
C LEU A 368 18.29 -4.62 -4.72
N VAL A 369 17.68 -3.80 -3.88
CA VAL A 369 17.95 -3.72 -2.45
C VAL A 369 16.69 -4.16 -1.71
N GLY A 370 16.70 -5.39 -1.19
CA GLY A 370 15.63 -5.93 -0.37
C GLY A 370 15.71 -5.40 1.07
N LEU A 371 14.61 -4.84 1.55
CA LEU A 371 14.49 -4.23 2.87
C LEU A 371 13.53 -5.07 3.72
N THR A 372 14.05 -5.74 4.75
CA THR A 372 13.23 -6.54 5.67
C THR A 372 13.87 -6.60 7.05
N ALA A 373 13.19 -6.06 8.07
CA ALA A 373 13.72 -6.06 9.44
C ALA A 373 13.98 -7.50 9.94
N SER A 374 13.02 -8.41 9.73
CA SER A 374 13.14 -9.83 10.13
C SER A 374 14.14 -10.62 9.30
N GLY A 375 14.41 -10.19 8.06
CA GLY A 375 15.30 -10.90 7.14
C GLY A 375 14.64 -12.06 6.40
N ARG A 376 13.33 -12.30 6.57
CA ARG A 376 12.61 -13.47 6.03
C ARG A 376 11.34 -13.15 5.22
N THR A 377 11.01 -11.88 5.02
CA THR A 377 9.76 -11.46 4.36
C THR A 377 9.60 -12.09 2.95
N PRO A 378 8.62 -12.98 2.72
CA PRO A 378 8.50 -13.74 1.47
C PRO A 378 8.45 -12.89 0.20
N PHE A 379 7.68 -11.79 0.20
CA PHE A 379 7.62 -10.85 -0.93
C PHE A 379 9.02 -10.32 -1.33
N VAL A 380 9.86 -9.99 -0.35
CA VAL A 380 11.22 -9.48 -0.59
C VAL A 380 12.12 -10.59 -1.12
N HIS A 381 12.03 -11.79 -0.56
CA HIS A 381 12.82 -12.94 -1.01
C HIS A 381 12.47 -13.36 -2.44
N GLY A 382 11.18 -13.41 -2.78
CA GLY A 382 10.73 -13.68 -4.14
C GLY A 382 11.28 -12.66 -5.15
N ALA A 383 11.22 -11.37 -4.81
CA ALA A 383 11.78 -10.31 -5.65
C ALA A 383 13.31 -10.43 -5.84
N LEU A 384 14.06 -10.69 -4.76
CA LEU A 384 15.52 -10.86 -4.84
C LEU A 384 15.89 -12.11 -5.65
N ALA A 385 15.14 -13.20 -5.51
CA ALA A 385 15.35 -14.42 -6.29
C ALA A 385 15.14 -14.17 -7.79
N GLU A 386 14.04 -13.52 -8.18
CA GLU A 386 13.77 -13.14 -9.57
C GLU A 386 14.84 -12.18 -10.11
N GLY A 387 15.25 -11.18 -9.33
CA GLY A 387 16.29 -10.24 -9.71
C GLY A 387 17.61 -10.94 -10.03
N LYS A 388 18.03 -11.88 -9.17
CA LYS A 388 19.22 -12.70 -9.39
C LYS A 388 19.10 -13.55 -10.65
N GLN A 389 17.95 -14.19 -10.88
CA GLN A 389 17.70 -14.99 -12.09
C GLN A 389 17.83 -14.15 -13.37
N ARG A 390 17.46 -12.88 -13.32
CA ARG A 390 17.60 -11.90 -14.42
C ARG A 390 18.98 -11.26 -14.52
N GLY A 391 19.92 -11.66 -13.67
CA GLY A 391 21.30 -11.17 -13.64
C GLY A 391 21.48 -9.82 -12.93
N ALA A 392 20.45 -9.28 -12.29
CA ALA A 392 20.58 -8.06 -11.49
C ALA A 392 21.46 -8.30 -10.27
N GLN A 393 22.15 -7.25 -9.82
CA GLN A 393 22.82 -7.29 -8.52
C GLN A 393 21.77 -7.24 -7.41
N THR A 394 22.03 -7.91 -6.30
CA THR A 394 21.09 -8.05 -5.18
C THR A 394 21.79 -7.72 -3.86
N VAL A 395 21.13 -6.91 -3.05
CA VAL A 395 21.56 -6.50 -1.71
C VAL A 395 20.42 -6.78 -0.74
N LEU A 396 20.74 -7.25 0.45
CA LEU A 396 19.77 -7.41 1.54
C LEU A 396 20.13 -6.48 2.71
N VAL A 397 19.15 -5.72 3.20
CA VAL A 397 19.26 -4.93 4.44
C VAL A 397 18.29 -5.51 5.45
N THR A 398 18.82 -5.93 6.60
CA THR A 398 18.04 -6.58 7.65
C THR A 398 18.48 -6.18 9.05
N ALA A 399 17.55 -6.20 10.00
CA ALA A 399 17.84 -6.01 11.43
C ALA A 399 18.12 -7.35 12.14
N HIS A 400 18.20 -8.47 11.41
CA HIS A 400 18.62 -9.74 11.96
C HIS A 400 20.15 -9.85 12.00
N PRO A 401 20.81 -9.71 13.17
CA PRO A 401 22.27 -9.59 13.27
C PRO A 401 23.02 -10.88 12.88
N ARG A 402 22.34 -12.02 12.96
CA ARG A 402 22.90 -13.35 12.65
C ARG A 402 22.39 -13.91 11.34
N TRP A 403 21.68 -13.11 10.53
CA TRP A 403 21.13 -13.58 9.26
C TRP A 403 22.17 -14.32 8.42
N ARG A 404 21.78 -15.47 7.91
CA ARG A 404 22.51 -16.30 6.95
C ARG A 404 21.53 -16.81 5.91
N PRO A 405 21.96 -17.03 4.67
CA PRO A 405 21.12 -17.67 3.67
C PRO A 405 20.76 -19.08 4.14
N GLU A 406 19.48 -19.42 4.06
CA GLU A 406 19.01 -20.79 4.25
C GLU A 406 19.42 -21.67 3.06
N PRO A 407 19.53 -23.00 3.22
CA PRO A 407 19.75 -23.91 2.11
C PRO A 407 18.70 -23.71 1.00
N GLY A 408 19.15 -23.42 -0.23
CA GLY A 408 18.26 -23.11 -1.36
C GLY A 408 17.65 -21.69 -1.34
N GLY A 409 18.01 -20.87 -0.34
CA GLY A 409 17.56 -19.49 -0.21
C GLY A 409 18.29 -18.50 -1.12
N ILE A 410 17.99 -17.22 -0.95
CA ILE A 410 18.67 -16.15 -1.69
C ILE A 410 20.12 -15.99 -1.22
N HIS A 411 21.03 -15.69 -2.16
CA HIS A 411 22.41 -15.33 -1.87
C HIS A 411 22.72 -13.95 -2.45
N PRO A 412 22.46 -12.87 -1.69
CA PRO A 412 22.74 -11.50 -2.12
C PRO A 412 24.24 -11.25 -2.28
N GLN A 413 24.62 -10.39 -3.23
CA GLN A 413 26.01 -9.95 -3.40
C GLN A 413 26.52 -9.11 -2.22
N ALA A 414 25.63 -8.41 -1.52
CA ALA A 414 25.95 -7.74 -0.26
C ALA A 414 24.81 -7.89 0.74
N VAL A 415 25.15 -7.98 2.02
CA VAL A 415 24.19 -8.03 3.13
C VAL A 415 24.60 -7.01 4.19
N VAL A 416 23.63 -6.21 4.64
CA VAL A 416 23.77 -5.23 5.72
C VAL A 416 22.94 -5.69 6.92
N ARG A 417 23.61 -6.01 8.02
CA ARG A 417 23.06 -6.54 9.27
C ARG A 417 23.06 -5.45 10.33
N LEU A 418 21.88 -4.89 10.58
CA LEU A 418 21.63 -3.79 11.50
C LEU A 418 21.31 -4.34 12.89
N ASP A 419 22.36 -4.62 13.66
CA ASP A 419 22.28 -5.11 15.04
C ASP A 419 21.81 -4.02 16.03
N VAL A 420 20.53 -3.64 15.96
CA VAL A 420 19.91 -2.61 16.81
C VAL A 420 19.42 -3.13 18.17
N GLY A 421 19.50 -4.46 18.36
CA GLY A 421 18.97 -5.19 19.50
C GLY A 421 17.43 -5.16 19.59
N PRO A 422 16.86 -5.73 20.67
CA PRO A 422 15.42 -5.76 20.91
C PRO A 422 14.78 -4.37 20.86
N GLU A 423 13.62 -4.24 20.21
CA GLU A 423 12.90 -2.97 20.12
C GLU A 423 12.34 -2.52 21.48
N LEU A 424 12.16 -1.20 21.67
CA LEU A 424 11.61 -0.68 22.94
C LEU A 424 10.22 -1.26 23.20
N ILE A 425 9.38 -1.32 22.17
CA ILE A 425 8.15 -2.12 22.13
C ILE A 425 8.50 -3.38 21.33
N ALA A 426 8.42 -4.56 21.96
CA ALA A 426 8.75 -5.83 21.32
C ALA A 426 8.00 -6.00 19.99
N GLY A 427 8.70 -6.43 18.95
CA GLY A 427 8.16 -6.58 17.58
C GLY A 427 7.91 -5.28 16.80
N SER A 428 7.98 -4.10 17.43
CA SER A 428 7.73 -2.81 16.76
C SER A 428 8.95 -2.32 15.97
N THR A 429 9.35 -3.09 14.94
CA THR A 429 10.51 -2.82 14.07
C THR A 429 10.42 -1.52 13.25
N ARG A 430 9.28 -0.83 13.27
CA ARG A 430 9.15 0.53 12.75
C ARG A 430 10.00 1.57 13.51
N MET A 431 10.58 1.19 14.65
CA MET A 431 11.39 2.03 15.53
C MET A 431 12.87 1.97 15.13
N LYS A 432 13.76 1.39 15.94
CA LYS A 432 15.21 1.46 15.71
C LYS A 432 15.62 0.80 14.40
N ALA A 433 15.04 -0.36 14.07
CA ALA A 433 15.30 -1.04 12.80
C ALA A 433 14.88 -0.16 11.60
N GLY A 434 13.72 0.51 11.70
CA GLY A 434 13.27 1.51 10.74
C GLY A 434 14.23 2.69 10.60
N THR A 435 14.63 3.31 11.72
CA THR A 435 15.59 4.42 11.73
C THR A 435 16.93 4.01 11.09
N ALA A 436 17.47 2.86 11.45
CA ALA A 436 18.71 2.34 10.90
C ALA A 436 18.58 2.07 9.38
N THR A 437 17.46 1.47 8.95
CA THR A 437 17.17 1.21 7.54
C THR A 437 17.09 2.51 6.75
N LYS A 438 16.44 3.56 7.27
CA LYS A 438 16.40 4.89 6.65
C LYS A 438 17.81 5.42 6.39
N VAL A 439 18.68 5.37 7.40
CA VAL A 439 20.07 5.86 7.27
C VAL A 439 20.83 5.06 6.22
N VAL A 440 20.63 3.73 6.15
CA VAL A 440 21.22 2.91 5.07
C VAL A 440 20.70 3.36 3.72
N CYS A 441 19.39 3.47 3.49
CA CYS A 441 18.83 3.91 2.21
C CYS A 441 19.42 5.27 1.78
N ASN A 442 19.39 6.26 2.66
CA ASN A 442 19.96 7.58 2.38
C ASN A 442 21.46 7.51 2.05
N THR A 443 22.20 6.60 2.69
CA THR A 443 23.63 6.39 2.41
C THR A 443 23.83 5.77 1.03
N LEU A 444 23.08 4.72 0.69
CA LEU A 444 23.19 4.02 -0.59
C LEU A 444 22.90 4.97 -1.76
N SER A 445 21.78 5.69 -1.71
CA SER A 445 21.36 6.62 -2.76
C SER A 445 22.30 7.82 -2.86
N SER A 446 22.66 8.44 -1.73
CA SER A 446 23.53 9.61 -1.72
C SER A 446 24.94 9.29 -2.20
N VAL A 447 25.54 8.17 -1.76
CA VAL A 447 26.87 7.75 -2.26
C VAL A 447 26.84 7.54 -3.77
N ALA A 448 25.81 6.88 -4.29
CA ALA A 448 25.69 6.70 -5.74
C ALA A 448 25.54 8.05 -6.48
N MET A 449 24.74 8.98 -5.97
CA MET A 449 24.55 10.30 -6.58
C MET A 449 25.81 11.18 -6.51
N ILE A 450 26.60 11.07 -5.43
CA ILE A 450 27.92 11.70 -5.31
C ILE A 450 28.85 11.13 -6.38
N ARG A 451 28.88 9.80 -6.55
CA ARG A 451 29.70 9.12 -7.55
C ARG A 451 29.32 9.49 -9.00
N LEU A 452 28.03 9.78 -9.23
CA LEU A 452 27.52 10.33 -10.49
C LEU A 452 27.81 11.83 -10.69
N GLY A 453 28.51 12.49 -9.77
CA GLY A 453 28.85 13.91 -9.87
C GLY A 453 27.70 14.87 -9.61
N ARG A 454 26.61 14.42 -8.97
CA ARG A 454 25.46 15.29 -8.63
C ARG A 454 25.76 16.24 -7.46
N VAL A 455 26.82 15.93 -6.71
CA VAL A 455 27.34 16.71 -5.59
C VAL A 455 28.79 17.10 -5.87
N HIS A 456 29.15 18.35 -5.55
CA HIS A 456 30.53 18.83 -5.60
C HIS A 456 30.85 19.49 -4.26
N ASP A 457 31.98 19.09 -3.65
CA ASP A 457 32.26 19.37 -2.24
C ASP A 457 31.09 18.85 -1.37
N ASN A 458 30.38 19.72 -0.66
CA ASN A 458 29.17 19.40 0.10
C ASN A 458 27.90 20.03 -0.52
N LEU A 459 27.96 20.44 -1.79
CA LEU A 459 26.90 21.19 -2.46
C LEU A 459 26.21 20.36 -3.56
N MET A 460 24.88 20.35 -3.55
CA MET A 460 24.06 19.75 -4.63
C MET A 460 24.07 20.67 -5.84
N VAL A 461 24.92 20.37 -6.81
CA VAL A 461 25.22 21.25 -7.96
C VAL A 461 24.36 20.95 -9.19
N HIS A 462 23.66 19.82 -9.21
CA HIS A 462 22.74 19.44 -10.28
C HIS A 462 21.33 20.03 -10.09
N VAL A 463 21.26 21.37 -10.05
CA VAL A 463 20.00 22.12 -9.94
C VAL A 463 19.52 22.52 -11.33
N VAL A 464 18.24 22.24 -11.65
CA VAL A 464 17.58 22.80 -12.83
C VAL A 464 16.76 24.04 -12.42
N PRO A 465 17.13 25.24 -12.87
CA PRO A 465 16.53 26.49 -12.42
C PRO A 465 15.18 26.77 -13.13
N SER A 466 14.15 25.96 -12.83
CA SER A 466 12.81 26.04 -13.45
C SER A 466 11.87 27.09 -12.83
N ASN A 467 12.17 27.58 -11.63
CA ASN A 467 11.45 28.65 -10.94
C ASN A 467 12.42 29.63 -10.26
N GLU A 468 11.91 30.75 -9.76
CA GLU A 468 12.71 31.81 -9.14
C GLU A 468 13.56 31.31 -7.97
N LYS A 469 13.00 30.47 -7.08
CA LYS A 469 13.72 29.86 -5.96
C LYS A 469 14.92 29.04 -6.44
N LEU A 470 14.74 28.23 -7.49
CA LEU A 470 15.80 27.37 -8.03
C LEU A 470 16.85 28.19 -8.81
N ARG A 471 16.44 29.27 -9.50
CA ARG A 471 17.37 30.26 -10.10
C ARG A 471 18.25 30.91 -9.04
N ALA A 472 17.64 31.42 -7.96
CA ALA A 472 18.36 32.05 -6.85
C ALA A 472 19.33 31.06 -6.18
N ARG A 473 18.92 29.80 -6.01
CA ARG A 473 19.78 28.73 -5.51
C ARG A 473 20.98 28.48 -6.42
N ALA A 474 20.76 28.36 -7.73
CA ALA A 474 21.84 28.12 -8.68
C ALA A 474 22.86 29.28 -8.71
N ILE A 475 22.40 30.54 -8.66
CA ILE A 475 23.28 31.71 -8.54
C ILE A 475 24.10 31.64 -7.25
N ARG A 476 23.45 31.34 -6.11
CA ARG A 476 24.13 31.18 -4.82
C ARG A 476 25.24 30.12 -4.88
N LEU A 477 24.98 28.98 -5.53
CA LEU A 477 25.98 27.91 -5.68
C LEU A 477 27.19 28.37 -6.49
N VAL A 478 26.98 29.06 -7.61
CA VAL A 478 28.07 29.61 -8.42
C VAL A 478 28.91 30.60 -7.61
N ARG A 479 28.26 31.49 -6.84
CA ARG A 479 28.95 32.42 -5.93
C ARG A 479 29.78 31.68 -4.89
N MET A 480 29.22 30.69 -4.21
CA MET A 480 29.96 29.92 -3.19
C MET A 480 31.19 29.22 -3.77
N LEU A 481 31.08 28.66 -4.99
CA LEU A 481 32.15 27.88 -5.62
C LEU A 481 33.24 28.72 -6.32
N THR A 482 33.01 30.02 -6.48
CA THR A 482 33.92 30.90 -7.25
C THR A 482 34.28 32.21 -6.53
N GLY A 483 33.49 32.65 -5.55
CA GLY A 483 33.67 33.93 -4.87
C GLY A 483 33.35 35.16 -5.74
N VAL A 484 32.60 35.01 -6.84
CA VAL A 484 32.14 36.16 -7.64
C VAL A 484 30.86 36.78 -7.04
N ASP A 485 30.53 38.00 -7.48
CA ASP A 485 29.28 38.68 -7.11
C ASP A 485 28.04 38.03 -7.78
N GLY A 486 26.85 38.46 -7.34
CA GLY A 486 25.57 37.98 -7.86
C GLY A 486 25.37 38.18 -9.36
N PRO A 487 25.56 39.40 -9.90
CA PRO A 487 25.43 39.68 -11.33
C PRO A 487 26.37 38.82 -12.20
N THR A 488 27.63 38.69 -11.81
CA THR A 488 28.63 37.86 -12.52
C THR A 488 28.22 36.39 -12.48
N ALA A 489 27.79 35.88 -11.34
CA ALA A 489 27.30 34.51 -11.21
C ALA A 489 26.05 34.25 -12.08
N ALA A 490 25.09 35.19 -12.10
CA ALA A 490 23.88 35.09 -12.91
C ALA A 490 24.20 35.09 -14.42
N SER A 491 25.09 35.98 -14.86
CA SER A 491 25.55 36.05 -16.25
C SER A 491 26.27 34.75 -16.67
N ALA A 492 27.19 34.25 -15.84
CA ALA A 492 27.89 32.99 -16.10
C ALA A 492 26.94 31.79 -16.13
N LEU A 493 25.93 31.78 -15.25
CA LEU A 493 24.90 30.74 -15.23
C LEU A 493 24.02 30.78 -16.49
N LYS A 494 23.64 31.97 -16.96
CA LYS A 494 22.91 32.14 -18.22
C LYS A 494 23.72 31.64 -19.42
N ALA A 495 25.01 32.00 -19.50
CA ALA A 495 25.93 31.52 -20.54
C ALA A 495 26.23 30.01 -20.45
N ALA A 496 25.91 29.39 -19.31
CA ALA A 496 26.03 27.97 -19.07
C ALA A 496 24.68 27.22 -19.21
N GLU A 497 23.64 27.87 -19.75
CA GLU A 497 22.29 27.31 -19.90
C GLU A 497 21.73 26.79 -18.56
N GLY A 498 21.99 27.49 -17.47
CA GLY A 498 21.52 27.09 -16.15
C GLY A 498 22.36 26.00 -15.46
N ARG A 499 23.41 25.47 -16.10
CA ARG A 499 24.26 24.42 -15.52
C ARG A 499 25.33 25.01 -14.60
N VAL A 500 25.20 24.79 -13.29
CA VAL A 500 26.08 25.35 -12.25
C VAL A 500 27.56 25.04 -12.49
N MET A 501 27.93 23.77 -12.67
CA MET A 501 29.34 23.38 -12.82
C MET A 501 29.97 23.90 -14.12
N SER A 502 29.18 24.02 -15.18
CA SER A 502 29.63 24.65 -16.43
C SER A 502 29.91 26.14 -16.23
N ALA A 503 29.08 26.86 -15.47
CA ALA A 503 29.31 28.26 -15.10
C ALA A 503 30.58 28.41 -14.25
N VAL A 504 30.76 27.55 -13.25
CA VAL A 504 31.96 27.52 -12.40
C VAL A 504 33.23 27.28 -13.23
N LYS A 505 33.20 26.31 -14.16
CA LYS A 505 34.33 26.01 -15.05
C LYS A 505 34.69 27.22 -15.93
N ARG A 506 33.69 27.87 -16.53
CA ARG A 506 33.88 29.09 -17.35
C ARG A 506 34.55 30.21 -16.54
N LEU A 507 34.08 30.46 -15.31
CA LEU A 507 34.63 31.50 -14.42
C LEU A 507 36.05 31.20 -13.95
N LYS A 508 36.38 29.93 -13.67
CA LYS A 508 37.75 29.53 -13.29
C LYS A 508 38.73 29.68 -14.46
N LEU A 509 38.33 29.30 -15.67
CA LEU A 509 39.14 29.45 -16.88
C LEU A 509 39.41 30.93 -17.25
N SER A 510 38.41 31.80 -17.11
CA SER A 510 38.59 33.23 -17.39
C SER A 510 39.58 33.89 -16.41
N ARG A 511 39.57 33.49 -15.13
CA ARG A 511 40.55 33.96 -14.14
C ARG A 511 41.97 33.49 -14.44
N LEU A 512 42.16 32.25 -14.90
CA LEU A 512 43.47 31.73 -15.29
C LEU A 512 44.03 32.46 -16.50
N ARG A 513 43.20 32.73 -17.52
CA ARG A 513 43.58 33.55 -18.69
C ARG A 513 44.01 34.97 -18.30
N LYS A 514 43.31 35.60 -17.34
CA LYS A 514 43.68 36.93 -16.83
C LYS A 514 44.99 36.92 -16.00
N LYS A 515 45.34 35.82 -15.33
CA LYS A 515 46.60 35.69 -14.57
C LYS A 515 47.80 35.33 -15.43
N GLY A 516 47.63 34.58 -16.52
CA GLY A 516 48.71 34.19 -17.44
C GLY A 516 49.09 35.25 -18.49
N GLY A 517 48.36 36.38 -18.57
CA GLY A 517 48.51 37.38 -19.63
C GLY A 517 49.27 38.66 -19.27
N ARG A 518 50.07 38.69 -18.20
CA ARG A 518 51.00 39.83 -17.96
C ARG A 518 52.34 39.53 -18.66
N PRO A 519 52.76 40.28 -19.70
CA PRO A 519 54.14 40.24 -20.15
C PRO A 519 55.02 40.82 -19.03
N ARG A 520 56.13 40.15 -18.71
CA ARG A 520 57.25 40.80 -18.02
C ARG A 520 57.84 41.81 -19.00
N SER A 521 57.47 43.08 -18.88
CA SER A 521 58.26 44.17 -19.47
C SER A 521 59.56 44.26 -18.68
N ARG A 522 60.62 43.61 -19.21
CA ARG A 522 61.98 44.08 -19.01
C ARG A 522 62.22 45.16 -20.06
N GLY A 523 62.74 46.29 -19.62
CA GLY A 523 62.95 47.52 -20.39
C GLY A 523 62.95 48.66 -19.41
#